data_AF-A0AAU0Z8F3-F1
#
_entry.id   AF-A0AAU0Z8F3-F1
#
_cell.length_a   1.000
_cell.length_b   1.000
_cell.length_c   1.000
_cell.angle_alpha   90.00
_cell.angle_beta   90.00
_cell.angle_gamma   90.00
#
_symmetry.space_group_name_H-M   'P 1'
#
loop_
_entity.id
_entity.type
_entity.pdbx_description
1 polymer ?
#
loop_
_entity_poly.entity_id
_entity_poly.type
_entity_poly.pdbx_seq_one_letter_code
_entity_poly.pdbx_strand_id
1 'polypeptide(L)'
;MAKWIPKHEAPEPLEGPVVATITGGTILWFVLFLAQLPFYGWFEDRGITWWVWCCLAGAGLGLIGIWYVRGRDAALKRAAAAAVTDREASTPEG
;
A
#
# COMPACT_ATOMS: atom_id res chain seq x y z
N MET A 1 31.95 10.20 32.81
CA MET A 1 31.67 11.23 31.78
C MET A 1 31.17 10.54 30.52
N ALA A 2 30.38 11.28 29.72
CA ALA A 2 29.64 10.91 28.51
C ALA A 2 28.27 10.24 28.74
N LYS A 3 27.23 11.06 28.94
CA LYS A 3 25.84 10.68 28.64
C LYS A 3 25.73 10.52 27.12
N TRP A 4 25.29 9.37 26.64
CA TRP A 4 24.92 9.20 25.24
C TRP A 4 23.56 9.88 25.05
N ILE A 5 23.55 11.01 24.34
CA ILE A 5 22.32 11.67 23.89
C ILE A 5 22.06 11.17 22.46
N PRO A 6 20.97 10.45 22.18
CA PRO A 6 20.58 10.17 20.81
C PRO A 6 20.27 11.50 20.10
N LYS A 7 21.15 11.88 19.19
CA LYS A 7 21.12 13.12 18.41
C LYS A 7 20.42 12.87 17.06
N HIS A 8 19.25 12.27 17.11
CA HIS A 8 18.37 12.16 15.95
C HIS A 8 17.05 12.82 16.31
N GLU A 9 16.99 14.12 16.05
CA GLU A 9 15.74 14.82 15.84
C GLU A 9 14.99 14.04 14.76
N ALA A 10 13.78 13.56 15.08
CA ALA A 10 13.02 12.70 14.19
C ALA A 10 12.91 13.43 12.84
N PRO A 11 13.46 12.86 11.75
CA PRO A 11 13.38 13.50 10.44
C PRO A 11 11.92 13.84 10.16
N GLU A 12 11.67 15.00 9.54
CA GLU A 12 10.31 15.41 9.13
C GLU A 12 9.56 14.19 8.59
N PRO A 13 8.27 14.00 8.97
CA PRO A 13 7.53 12.81 8.60
C PRO A 13 7.76 12.56 7.12
N LEU A 14 8.35 11.41 6.79
CA LEU A 14 8.41 10.97 5.41
C LEU A 14 6.96 10.77 4.97
N GLU A 15 6.31 11.85 4.52
CA GLU A 15 5.11 11.85 3.70
C GLU A 15 5.50 11.39 2.29
N GLY A 16 6.38 10.40 2.18
CA GLY A 16 6.49 9.60 0.97
C GLY A 16 5.13 8.94 0.74
N PRO A 17 4.71 8.72 -0.51
CA PRO A 17 3.45 8.06 -0.80
C PRO A 17 3.56 6.56 -0.44
N VAL A 18 3.59 6.24 0.86
CA VAL A 18 3.64 4.88 1.42
C VAL A 18 2.50 4.04 0.85
N VAL A 19 1.35 4.69 0.63
CA VAL A 19 0.19 4.12 -0.05
C VAL A 19 0.53 3.66 -1.48
N ALA A 20 1.24 4.48 -2.26
CA ALA A 20 1.63 4.12 -3.63
C ALA A 20 2.67 3.00 -3.63
N THR A 21 3.61 3.00 -2.69
CA THR A 21 4.62 1.94 -2.57
C THR A 21 4.00 0.59 -2.20
N ILE A 22 3.10 0.57 -1.21
CA ILE A 22 2.39 -0.66 -0.81
C ILE A 22 1.51 -1.16 -1.97
N THR A 23 0.82 -0.26 -2.67
CA THR A 23 -0.01 -0.60 -3.82
C THR A 23 0.82 -1.13 -4.98
N GLY A 24 1.94 -0.46 -5.31
CA GLY A 24 2.85 -0.86 -6.38
C GLY A 24 3.50 -2.21 -6.11
N GLY A 25 4.00 -2.44 -4.88
CA GLY A 25 4.55 -3.72 -4.45
C GLY A 25 3.52 -4.85 -4.55
N THR A 26 2.28 -4.58 -4.14
CA THR A 26 1.17 -5.55 -4.26
C THR A 26 0.88 -5.92 -5.72
N ILE A 27 0.73 -4.92 -6.59
CA ILE A 27 0.43 -5.14 -8.01
C ILE A 27 1.56 -5.95 -8.65
N LEU A 28 2.81 -5.60 -8.35
CA LEU A 28 3.97 -6.31 -8.87
C LEU A 28 3.94 -7.79 -8.47
N TRP A 29 3.76 -8.10 -7.18
CA TRP A 29 3.69 -9.49 -6.69
C TRP A 29 2.48 -10.25 -7.25
N PHE A 30 1.34 -9.60 -7.40
CA PHE A 30 0.14 -10.21 -7.98
C PHE A 30 0.33 -10.54 -9.47
N VAL A 31 0.87 -9.61 -10.25
CA VAL A 31 1.17 -9.83 -11.67
C VAL A 31 2.21 -10.93 -11.84
N LEU A 32 3.27 -10.93 -11.02
CA LEU A 32 4.25 -12.02 -11.00
C LEU A 32 3.56 -13.36 -10.72
N PHE A 33 2.70 -13.45 -9.69
CA PHE A 33 1.93 -14.67 -9.38
C PHE A 33 1.11 -15.17 -10.59
N LEU A 34 0.36 -14.28 -11.22
CA LEU A 34 -0.44 -14.63 -12.40
C LEU A 34 0.43 -15.10 -13.58
N ALA A 35 1.56 -14.45 -13.81
CA ALA A 35 2.50 -14.83 -14.87
C ALA A 35 3.13 -16.21 -14.63
N GLN A 36 3.24 -16.66 -13.38
CA GLN A 36 3.83 -17.96 -13.01
C GLN A 36 2.85 -19.13 -13.16
N LEU A 37 1.54 -18.91 -12.94
CA LEU A 37 0.51 -19.96 -13.02
C LEU A 37 0.56 -20.82 -14.30
N PRO A 38 0.65 -20.26 -15.52
CA PRO A 38 0.76 -21.08 -16.74
C PRO A 38 2.05 -21.90 -16.81
N PHE A 39 3.08 -21.53 -16.04
CA PHE A 39 4.36 -22.23 -15.97
C PHE A 39 4.51 -23.07 -14.70
N TYR A 40 3.45 -23.27 -13.92
CA TYR A 40 3.55 -23.97 -12.63
C TYR A 40 4.23 -25.34 -12.72
N GLY A 41 3.89 -26.13 -13.75
CA GLY A 41 4.53 -27.43 -13.99
C GLY A 41 6.05 -27.35 -14.18
N TRP A 42 6.56 -26.30 -14.84
CA TRP A 42 8.01 -26.09 -14.99
C TRP A 42 8.70 -25.78 -13.65
N PHE A 43 8.02 -25.08 -12.75
CA PHE A 43 8.53 -24.82 -11.39
C PHE A 43 8.50 -26.09 -10.53
N GLU A 44 7.47 -26.92 -10.70
CA GLU A 44 7.32 -28.22 -10.02
C GLU A 44 8.41 -29.19 -10.46
N ASP A 45 8.62 -29.34 -11.77
CA ASP A 45 9.65 -30.20 -12.35
C ASP A 45 11.07 -29.85 -11.87
N ARG A 46 11.30 -28.58 -11.51
CA ARG A 46 12.59 -28.05 -11.06
C ARG A 46 12.72 -27.90 -9.55
N GLY A 47 11.69 -28.26 -8.78
CA GLY A 47 11.69 -28.15 -7.32
C GLY A 47 11.77 -26.72 -6.77
N ILE A 48 11.43 -25.72 -7.59
CA ILE A 48 11.48 -24.29 -7.24
C ILE A 48 10.08 -23.70 -7.04
N THR A 49 9.09 -24.54 -6.74
CA THR A 49 7.71 -24.11 -6.41
C THR A 49 7.64 -23.16 -5.22
N TRP A 50 8.66 -23.12 -4.36
CA TRP A 50 8.76 -22.15 -3.25
C TRP A 50 8.70 -20.68 -3.73
N TRP A 51 9.14 -20.39 -4.96
CA TRP A 51 9.03 -19.06 -5.57
C TRP A 51 7.57 -18.67 -5.84
N VAL A 52 6.75 -19.63 -6.28
CA VAL A 52 5.31 -19.44 -6.49
C VAL A 52 4.61 -19.15 -5.17
N TRP A 53 4.96 -19.87 -4.11
CA TRP A 53 4.42 -19.64 -2.77
C TRP A 53 4.85 -18.29 -2.19
N CYS A 54 6.09 -17.84 -2.42
CA CYS A 54 6.52 -16.48 -2.07
C CYS A 54 5.68 -15.41 -2.78
N CYS A 55 5.44 -15.58 -4.09
CA CYS A 55 4.61 -14.65 -4.84
C CYS A 55 3.16 -14.67 -4.37
N LEU A 56 2.61 -15.85 -4.05
CA LEU A 56 1.28 -16.00 -3.48
C LEU A 56 1.17 -15.31 -2.12
N ALA A 57 2.16 -15.46 -1.24
CA ALA A 57 2.19 -14.78 0.06
C ALA A 57 2.29 -13.26 -0.12
N GLY A 58 3.13 -12.78 -1.03
CA GLY A 58 3.25 -11.35 -1.36
C GLY A 58 1.96 -10.77 -1.95
N ALA A 59 1.31 -11.50 -2.86
CA ALA A 59 0.02 -11.12 -3.44
C ALA A 59 -1.11 -11.12 -2.38
N GLY A 60 -1.15 -12.13 -1.51
CA GLY A 60 -2.15 -12.25 -0.44
C GLY A 60 -2.02 -11.13 0.60
N LEU A 61 -0.80 -10.87 1.09
CA LEU A 61 -0.51 -9.76 1.99
C LEU A 61 -0.82 -8.41 1.32
N GLY A 62 -0.54 -8.30 0.03
CA GLY A 62 -0.86 -7.11 -0.74
C GLY A 62 -2.36 -6.86 -0.91
N LEU A 63 -3.16 -7.91 -1.12
CA LEU A 63 -4.63 -7.79 -1.18
C LEU A 63 -5.21 -7.21 0.11
N ILE A 64 -4.66 -7.61 1.26
CA ILE A 64 -5.00 -7.06 2.57
C ILE A 64 -4.57 -5.57 2.66
N GLY A 65 -3.38 -5.25 2.14
CA GLY A 65 -2.90 -3.86 2.03
C GLY A 65 -3.79 -2.97 1.17
N ILE A 66 -4.28 -3.47 0.03
CA ILE A 66 -5.24 -2.75 -0.84
C ILE A 66 -6.56 -2.50 -0.13
N TRP A 67 -7.07 -3.47 0.63
CA TRP A 67 -8.27 -3.30 1.46
C TRP A 67 -8.08 -2.17 2.49
N TYR A 68 -6.93 -2.14 3.16
CA TYR A 68 -6.59 -1.12 4.14
C TYR A 68 -6.49 0.28 3.51
N VAL A 69 -5.81 0.40 2.36
CA VAL A 69 -5.67 1.67 1.62
C VAL A 69 -7.02 2.15 1.08
N ARG A 70 -7.84 1.28 0.48
CA ARG A 70 -9.18 1.65 -0.01
C ARG A 70 -10.07 2.16 1.12
N GLY A 71 -9.95 1.58 2.32
CA GLY A 71 -10.62 2.09 3.52
C GLY A 71 -10.20 3.52 3.86
N ARG A 72 -8.89 3.82 3.78
CA ARG A 72 -8.37 5.18 3.97
C ARG A 72 -8.80 6.16 2.88
N ASP A 73 -8.70 5.78 1.61
CA ASP A 73 -9.06 6.64 0.49
C ASP A 73 -10.56 6.99 0.49
N ALA A 74 -11.41 6.01 0.83
CA ALA A 74 -12.84 6.22 1.00
C ALA A 74 -13.16 7.20 2.16
N ALA A 75 -12.42 7.13 3.27
CA ALA A 75 -12.58 8.07 4.39
C ALA A 75 -12.13 9.49 4.00
N LEU A 76 -10.99 9.62 3.30
CA LEU A 76 -10.47 10.89 2.82
C LEU A 76 -11.40 11.55 1.78
N LYS A 77 -11.93 10.78 0.83
CA LYS A 77 -12.93 11.27 -0.14
C LYS A 77 -14.21 11.76 0.54
N ARG A 78 -14.68 11.07 1.58
CA ARG A 78 -15.85 11.51 2.36
C ARG A 78 -15.58 12.81 3.12
N ALA A 79 -14.41 12.94 3.74
CA ALA A 79 -14.02 14.19 4.42
C ALA A 79 -13.90 15.36 3.42
N ALA A 80 -13.33 15.12 2.24
CA ALA A 80 -13.25 16.12 1.18
C ALA A 80 -14.64 16.55 0.68
N ALA A 81 -15.57 15.60 0.48
CA ALA A 81 -16.93 15.91 0.06
C ALA A 81 -17.71 16.73 1.11
N ALA A 82 -17.52 16.44 2.40
CA ALA A 82 -18.12 17.21 3.49
C ALA A 82 -17.57 18.65 3.53
N ALA A 83 -16.27 18.84 3.31
CA ALA A 83 -15.63 20.16 3.29
C ALA A 83 -16.07 21.03 2.10
N VAL A 84 -16.38 20.43 0.94
CA VAL A 84 -16.95 21.14 -0.21
C VAL A 84 -18.37 21.62 0.10
N THR A 85 -19.19 20.75 0.70
CA THR A 85 -20.58 21.06 1.08
C THR A 85 -20.64 22.20 2.10
N ASP A 86 -19.75 22.19 3.11
CA ASP A 86 -19.67 23.24 4.13
C ASP A 86 -19.20 24.59 3.54
N ARG A 87 -18.31 24.55 2.53
CA ARG A 87 -17.84 25.75 1.82
C ARG A 87 -18.92 26.36 0.92
N GLU A 88 -19.73 25.53 0.26
CA GLU A 88 -20.90 26.02 -0.48
C GLU A 88 -21.95 26.62 0.46
N ALA A 89 -22.21 25.97 1.60
CA ALA A 89 -23.17 26.47 2.59
C ALA A 89 -22.73 27.77 3.30
N SER A 90 -21.43 28.04 3.38
CA SER A 90 -20.84 29.23 4.00
C SER A 90 -20.56 30.38 3.02
N THR A 91 -20.83 30.20 1.72
CA THR A 91 -20.83 31.31 0.75
C THR A 91 -22.14 32.08 0.94
N PRO A 92 -22.13 33.32 1.49
CA PRO A 92 -23.34 34.10 1.59
C PRO A 92 -23.66 34.63 0.18
N GLU A 93 -24.78 34.21 -0.40
CA GLU A 93 -25.38 34.98 -1.49
C GLU A 93 -25.76 36.36 -0.93
N GLY A 94 -25.27 37.42 -1.60
CA GLY A 94 -25.28 38.80 -1.12
C GLY A 94 -26.66 39.42 -0.93
#